data_AF-A0A7K2M017-F1
#
_entry.id   AF-A0A7K2M017-F1
#
_cell.length_a   1.000
_cell.length_b   1.000
_cell.length_c   1.000
_cell.angle_alpha   90.00
_cell.angle_beta   90.00
_cell.angle_gamma   90.00
#
_symmetry.space_group_name_H-M   'P 1'
#
loop_
_entity.id
_entity.type
_entity.pdbx_description
1 polymer ?
#
loop_
_entity_poly.entity_id
_entity_poly.type
_entity_poly.pdbx_seq_one_letter_code
_entity_poly.pdbx_strand_id
1 'polypeptide(L)' 'AGESTLARFTFAPPARPGGRWEVVRAEFVPTLYDRDAGRVVDLGEAIARGADLEGVRERIRATVLARGAAKDGLVMGR' A
#
# COMPACT_ATOMS: atom_id res chain seq x y z
N ALA A 1 -7.48 -6.83 15.34
CA ALA A 1 -8.03 -6.00 14.24
C ALA A 1 -7.54 -6.58 12.91
N GLY A 2 -8.25 -6.38 11.80
CA GLY A 2 -7.83 -6.92 10.51
C GLY A 2 -6.77 -6.03 9.86
N GLU A 3 -5.49 -6.26 10.15
CA GLU A 3 -4.36 -5.58 9.52
C GLU A 3 -4.10 -6.18 8.12
N SER A 4 -4.03 -5.35 7.09
CA SER A 4 -3.84 -5.81 5.71
C SER A 4 -3.13 -4.76 4.85
N THR A 5 -2.95 -5.08 3.56
CA THR A 5 -2.44 -4.16 2.55
C THR A 5 -3.23 -4.26 1.26
N LEU A 6 -3.41 -3.14 0.58
CA LEU A 6 -3.87 -3.10 -0.81
C LEU A 6 -2.67 -2.89 -1.74
N ALA A 7 -2.61 -3.65 -2.84
CA ALA A 7 -1.62 -3.44 -3.88
C ALA A 7 -2.11 -2.37 -4.87
N ARG A 8 -1.25 -1.39 -5.18
CA ARG A 8 -1.54 -0.31 -6.13
C ARG A 8 -0.44 -0.28 -7.20
N PHE A 9 -0.85 -0.37 -8.47
CA PHE A 9 0.07 -0.34 -9.61
C PHE A 9 -0.27 0.82 -10.53
N THR A 10 0.76 1.55 -10.98
CA THR A 10 0.63 2.57 -12.03
C THR A 10 1.17 2.02 -13.33
N PHE A 11 0.41 2.18 -14.41
CA PHE A 11 0.78 1.69 -15.72
C PHE A 11 1.10 2.85 -16.67
N ALA A 12 2.13 2.68 -17.51
CA ALA A 12 2.41 3.57 -18.62
C ALA A 12 1.89 2.97 -19.95
N PRO A 13 1.40 3.83 -20.86
CA PRO A 13 0.91 3.37 -22.15
C PRO A 13 2.02 2.70 -22.98
N PRO A 14 1.67 1.77 -23.88
CA PRO A 14 2.63 1.12 -24.75
C PRO A 14 3.27 2.12 -25.74
N ALA A 15 4.55 1.96 -26.02
CA ALA A 15 5.29 2.82 -26.97
C ALA A 15 4.85 2.66 -28.44
N ARG A 16 4.08 1.61 -28.75
CA ARG A 16 3.59 1.31 -30.11
C ARG A 16 2.17 0.75 -30.06
N PRO A 17 1.35 0.97 -31.12
CA PRO A 17 0.03 0.35 -31.24
C PRO A 17 0.10 -1.17 -31.03
N GLY A 18 -0.80 -1.70 -30.22
CA GLY A 18 -0.85 -3.13 -29.87
C GLY A 18 0.23 -3.61 -28.88
N GLY A 19 1.07 -2.73 -28.33
CA GLY A 19 2.03 -3.07 -27.29
C GLY A 19 1.40 -3.33 -25.91
N ARG A 20 2.19 -3.88 -24.98
CA ARG A 20 1.76 -4.12 -23.58
C ARG A 20 1.87 -2.85 -22.73
N TRP A 21 0.97 -2.72 -21.76
CA TRP A 21 1.11 -1.73 -20.70
C TRP A 21 2.18 -2.20 -19.71
N GLU A 22 3.09 -1.30 -19.34
CA GLU A 22 4.14 -1.60 -18.36
C GLU A 22 3.76 -1.02 -17.01
N VAL A 23 4.03 -1.77 -15.95
CA VAL A 23 3.99 -1.22 -14.58
C VAL A 23 5.20 -0.31 -14.40
N VAL A 24 4.96 0.96 -14.08
CA VAL A 24 6.01 1.95 -13.79
C VAL A 24 6.14 2.27 -12.31
N ARG A 25 5.17 1.85 -11.50
CA ARG A 25 5.21 1.99 -10.04
C ARG A 25 4.41 0.87 -9.38
N ALA A 26 4.98 0.29 -8.33
CA ALA A 26 4.31 -0.66 -7.46
C ALA A 26 4.31 -0.13 -6.04
N GLU A 27 3.13 -0.13 -5.41
CA GLU A 27 2.94 0.36 -4.05
C GLU A 27 2.11 -0.62 -3.22
N PHE A 28 2.36 -0.62 -1.90
CA PHE A 28 1.45 -1.22 -0.93
C PHE A 28 0.86 -0.13 -0.03
N VAL A 29 -0.46 -0.16 0.17
CA VAL A 29 -1.19 0.76 1.04
C VAL A 29 -1.58 0.02 2.32
N PRO A 30 -1.05 0.40 3.50
CA PRO A 30 -1.41 -0.23 4.77
C PRO A 30 -2.86 0.06 5.16
N THR A 31 -3.61 -0.96 5.53
CA THR A 31 -5.02 -0.83 5.89
C THR A 31 -5.37 -1.55 7.19
N LEU A 32 -6.46 -1.11 7.80
CA LEU A 32 -7.05 -1.72 8.97
C LEU A 32 -8.56 -1.88 8.78
N TYR A 33 -9.11 -3.04 9.13
CA TYR A 33 -10.57 -3.19 9.25
C TYR A 33 -11.04 -2.66 10.61
N ASP A 34 -11.74 -1.53 10.58
CA ASP A 34 -12.46 -0.93 11.70
C ASP A 34 -13.77 -1.70 11.88
N ARG A 35 -13.88 -2.44 12.99
CA ARG A 35 -15.03 -3.29 13.29
C ARG A 35 -16.24 -2.49 13.75
N ASP A 36 -16.02 -1.34 14.37
CA ASP A 36 -17.09 -0.52 14.93
C ASP A 36 -17.77 0.27 13.80
N ALA A 37 -16.98 0.78 12.85
CA ALA A 37 -17.50 1.45 11.65
C ALA A 37 -17.84 0.50 10.50
N GLY A 38 -17.44 -0.78 10.57
CA GLY A 38 -17.69 -1.78 9.54
C GLY A 38 -17.01 -1.49 8.20
N ARG A 39 -15.79 -0.91 8.22
CA ARG A 39 -15.08 -0.47 7.00
C ARG A 39 -13.58 -0.70 7.06
N VAL A 40 -12.96 -0.73 5.89
CA VAL A 40 -11.49 -0.67 5.76
C VAL A 40 -11.07 0.80 5.79
N VAL A 41 -10.06 1.12 6.61
CA VAL A 41 -9.43 2.43 6.66
C VAL A 41 -8.01 2.36 6.10
N ASP A 42 -7.64 3.39 5.33
CA ASP A 42 -6.26 3.68 4.96
C ASP A 42 -5.53 4.23 6.19
N LEU A 43 -4.48 3.53 6.63
CA LEU A 43 -3.73 3.93 7.83
C LEU A 43 -2.94 5.23 7.61
N GLY A 44 -2.44 5.48 6.41
CA GLY A 44 -1.73 6.71 6.07
C GLY A 44 -2.66 7.93 6.20
N GLU A 45 -3.87 7.84 5.66
CA GLU A 45 -4.88 8.89 5.75
C GLU A 45 -5.38 9.08 7.19
N ALA A 46 -5.61 7.98 7.92
CA ALA A 46 -6.06 8.03 9.31
C ALA A 46 -5.01 8.71 10.22
N ILE A 47 -3.73 8.36 10.05
CA ILE A 47 -2.62 9.00 10.78
C ILE A 47 -2.50 10.47 10.42
N ALA A 48 -2.62 10.83 9.13
CA ALA A 48 -2.59 12.23 8.71
C ALA A 48 -3.74 13.07 9.33
N ARG A 49 -4.82 12.42 9.73
CA ARG A 49 -5.97 13.01 10.46
C ARG A 49 -5.84 12.93 12.00
N GLY A 50 -4.72 12.43 12.52
CA GLY A 50 -4.41 12.42 13.96
C GLY A 50 -4.76 11.12 14.69
N ALA A 51 -4.99 10.01 13.98
CA ALA A 51 -5.14 8.70 14.63
C ALA A 51 -3.79 8.15 15.10
N ASP A 52 -3.73 7.67 16.35
CA ASP A 52 -2.55 6.99 16.92
C ASP A 52 -2.46 5.54 16.41
N LEU A 53 -1.95 5.39 15.18
CA LEU A 53 -1.87 4.11 14.47
C LEU A 53 -0.50 3.87 13.81
N GLU A 54 0.49 4.71 14.10
CA GLU A 54 1.85 4.64 13.57
C GLU A 54 2.49 3.28 13.86
N GLY A 55 2.32 2.77 15.08
CA GLY A 55 2.83 1.46 15.46
C GLY A 55 2.25 0.31 14.61
N VAL A 56 0.98 0.40 14.23
CA VAL A 56 0.33 -0.57 13.33
C VAL A 56 0.90 -0.45 11.92
N ARG A 57 1.00 0.78 11.40
CA ARG A 57 1.53 1.05 10.05
C ARG A 57 2.98 0.55 9.91
N GLU A 58 3.83 0.80 10.90
CA GLU A 58 5.24 0.37 10.85
C GLU A 58 5.39 -1.16 10.97
N ARG A 59 4.55 -1.86 11.74
CA ARG A 59 4.55 -3.34 11.74
C ARG A 59 4.19 -3.91 10.37
N ILE A 60 3.15 -3.36 9.73
CA ILE A 60 2.76 -3.77 8.37
C ILE A 60 3.92 -3.50 7.40
N ARG A 61 4.52 -2.31 7.46
CA ARG A 61 5.69 -1.96 6.63
C ARG A 61 6.83 -2.95 6.78
N ALA A 62 7.23 -3.23 8.01
CA ALA A 62 8.30 -4.17 8.30
C ALA A 62 8.00 -5.56 7.73
N THR A 63 6.75 -6.01 7.86
CA THR A 63 6.29 -7.31 7.37
C THR A 63 6.33 -7.40 5.85
N VAL A 64 5.81 -6.39 5.14
CA VAL A 64 5.80 -6.34 3.67
C VAL A 64 7.20 -6.32 3.08
N LEU A 65 8.11 -5.55 3.69
CA LEU A 65 9.45 -5.35 3.15
C LEU A 65 10.47 -6.42 3.60
N ALA A 66 10.11 -7.29 4.55
CA ALA A 66 11.02 -8.27 5.16
C ALA A 66 11.70 -9.20 4.15
N ARG A 67 11.03 -9.54 3.04
CA ARG A 67 11.52 -10.50 2.04
C ARG A 67 12.23 -9.86 0.84
N GLY A 68 12.65 -8.59 0.97
CA GLY A 68 13.43 -7.93 -0.08
C GLY A 68 12.59 -7.15 -1.11
N ALA A 69 11.26 -7.08 -0.95
CA ALA A 69 10.38 -6.34 -1.87
C ALA A 69 10.80 -4.86 -2.05
N ALA A 70 11.43 -4.25 -1.04
CA ALA A 70 12.02 -2.92 -1.17
C ALA A 70 13.11 -2.84 -2.26
N LYS A 71 13.92 -3.90 -2.40
CA LYS A 71 14.97 -4.00 -3.43
C LYS A 71 14.38 -4.14 -4.83
N ASP A 72 13.18 -4.72 -4.92
CA ASP A 72 12.42 -4.85 -6.16
C ASP A 72 11.60 -3.58 -6.50
N GLY A 73 11.80 -2.49 -5.75
CA GLY A 73 11.18 -1.19 -6.01
C GLY A 73 9.78 -1.01 -5.42
N LEU A 74 9.30 -1.94 -4.59
CA LEU A 74 8.03 -1.77 -3.88
C LEU A 74 8.14 -0.67 -2.83
N VAL A 75 7.26 0.33 -2.91
CA VAL A 75 7.22 1.45 -1.95
C VAL A 75 5.89 1.48 -1.19
N MET A 76 5.89 2.09 0.00
CA MET A 76 4.63 2.34 0.70
C MET A 76 3.87 3.46 -0.01
N GLY A 77 2.59 3.22 -0.29
CA GLY A 77 1.66 4.25 -0.74
C GLY A 77 1.42 5.28 0.35
N ARG A 78 1.37 6.54 -0.06
CA ARG A 78 0.75 7.62 0.72
C ARG A 78 -0.70 7.80 0.30
#